data_AF-A0A662FVB8-F1
#
_entry.id   AF-A0A662FVB8-F1
#
_cell.length_a   1.000
_cell.length_b   1.000
_cell.length_c   1.000
_cell.angle_alpha   90.00
_cell.angle_beta   90.00
_cell.angle_gamma   90.00
#
_symmetry.space_group_name_H-M   'P 1'
#
loop_
_entity.id
_entity.type
_entity.pdbx_description
1 polymer ?
#
loop_
_entity_poly.entity_id
_entity_poly.type
_entity_poly.pdbx_seq_one_letter_code
_entity_poly.pdbx_strand_id
1 'polypeptide(L)'
;MISILIAFNILFCVLYLGVDLARGLWSEMLAEFVLELKGYEVKQRRYVVQRDGIKLAEIDIIAEKDGKTYAVEIKSGRISVTDIRQAFSNARLINAQPLIIGRGFADDSAKRYAEELSVETLLYPDYIVFLGPEELQALLEKSLTRFFLEIFSGNPKTLSDEDWEIINAIAANKTLAEAAVKLGMSEKELGKKIGELKNKGAITVKGGYNKLRLQCIYLKFLQKR
;
A
#
# COMPACT_ATOMS: atom_id res chain seq x y z
N MET A 1 14.59 9.10 -3.56
CA MET A 1 15.19 7.87 -4.13
C MET A 1 14.92 6.64 -3.28
N ILE A 2 15.04 6.74 -1.95
CA ILE A 2 14.81 5.63 -1.00
C ILE A 2 13.35 5.10 -1.05
N SER A 3 12.35 5.96 -1.21
CA SER A 3 10.92 5.56 -1.23
C SER A 3 10.51 4.75 -2.47
N ILE A 4 11.18 4.94 -3.61
CA ILE A 4 10.93 4.15 -4.84
C ILE A 4 11.59 2.78 -4.70
N LEU A 5 12.76 2.69 -4.07
CA LEU A 5 13.46 1.42 -3.83
C LEU A 5 12.71 0.54 -2.82
N ILE A 6 12.01 1.15 -1.84
CA ILE A 6 11.13 0.42 -0.90
C ILE A 6 9.89 -0.09 -1.63
N ALA A 7 9.23 0.75 -2.43
CA ALA A 7 8.10 0.30 -3.26
C ALA A 7 8.51 -0.79 -4.24
N PHE A 8 9.72 -0.71 -4.83
CA PHE A 8 10.27 -1.73 -5.73
C PHE A 8 10.65 -3.02 -5.00
N ASN A 9 11.15 -2.95 -3.75
CA ASN A 9 11.44 -4.14 -2.94
C ASN A 9 10.17 -4.83 -2.46
N ILE A 10 9.14 -4.08 -2.06
CA ILE A 10 7.82 -4.66 -1.73
C ILE A 10 7.21 -5.32 -2.98
N LEU A 11 7.30 -4.63 -4.13
CA LEU A 11 6.85 -5.14 -5.43
C LEU A 11 7.66 -6.38 -5.89
N PHE A 12 8.96 -6.42 -5.64
CA PHE A 12 9.84 -7.55 -5.97
C PHE A 12 9.56 -8.76 -5.07
N CYS A 13 9.28 -8.55 -3.78
CA CYS A 13 8.84 -9.60 -2.87
C CYS A 13 7.48 -10.20 -3.26
N VAL A 14 6.53 -9.35 -3.69
CA VAL A 14 5.17 -9.78 -4.06
C VAL A 14 5.13 -10.43 -5.45
N LEU A 15 5.91 -9.93 -6.42
CA LEU A 15 5.82 -10.38 -7.82
C LEU A 15 6.88 -11.41 -8.23
N TYR A 16 8.08 -11.38 -7.64
CA TYR A 16 9.23 -12.12 -8.21
C TYR A 16 9.70 -13.31 -7.36
N LEU A 17 9.48 -13.26 -6.05
CA LEU A 17 9.88 -14.35 -5.16
C LEU A 17 8.84 -15.45 -5.03
N GLY A 18 7.66 -15.33 -5.67
CA GLY A 18 6.59 -16.32 -5.54
C GLY A 18 6.29 -16.64 -4.08
N VAL A 19 6.49 -15.66 -3.19
CA VAL A 19 6.19 -15.85 -1.78
C VAL A 19 4.68 -15.93 -1.74
N ASP A 20 4.17 -17.14 -1.57
CA ASP A 20 2.92 -17.37 -0.84
C ASP A 20 3.10 -16.59 0.46
N LEU A 21 2.73 -15.31 0.45
CA LEU A 21 2.59 -14.54 1.67
C LEU A 21 1.52 -15.32 2.42
N ALA A 22 1.96 -16.13 3.38
CA ALA A 22 1.07 -16.97 4.15
C ALA A 22 -0.09 -16.10 4.63
N ARG A 23 -1.33 -16.59 4.56
CA ARG A 23 -2.55 -15.84 4.89
C ARG A 23 -2.45 -15.00 6.19
N GLY A 24 -1.63 -15.43 7.15
CA GLY A 24 -1.28 -14.69 8.36
C GLY A 24 -0.54 -13.36 8.11
N LEU A 25 0.48 -13.33 7.25
CA LEU A 25 1.29 -12.13 6.97
C LEU A 25 0.45 -11.02 6.31
N TRP A 26 -0.46 -11.37 5.40
CA TRP A 26 -1.41 -10.41 4.82
C TRP A 26 -2.39 -9.85 5.86
N SER A 27 -2.86 -10.69 6.79
CA SER A 27 -3.77 -10.25 7.85
C SER A 27 -3.08 -9.25 8.78
N GLU A 28 -1.80 -9.49 9.09
CA GLU A 28 -0.94 -8.56 9.84
C GLU A 28 -0.79 -7.21 9.10
N MET A 29 -0.42 -7.24 7.81
CA MET A 29 -0.26 -6.03 7.01
C MET A 29 -1.54 -5.19 6.87
N LEU A 30 -2.68 -5.85 6.66
CA LEU A 30 -3.98 -5.16 6.56
C LEU A 30 -4.40 -4.56 7.91
N ALA A 31 -4.18 -5.28 9.00
CA ALA A 31 -4.45 -4.79 10.35
C ALA A 31 -3.64 -3.52 10.65
N GLU A 32 -2.36 -3.49 10.32
CA GLU A 32 -1.50 -2.31 10.48
C GLU A 32 -2.01 -1.11 9.70
N PHE A 33 -2.37 -1.32 8.43
CA PHE A 33 -2.94 -0.25 7.61
C PHE A 33 -4.23 0.31 8.21
N VAL A 34 -5.12 -0.56 8.71
CA VAL A 34 -6.35 -0.13 9.40
C VAL A 34 -6.05 0.61 10.69
N LEU A 35 -5.08 0.16 11.48
CA LEU A 35 -4.62 0.83 12.70
C LEU A 35 -4.11 2.24 12.39
N GLU A 36 -3.20 2.39 11.43
CA GLU A 36 -2.65 3.69 11.01
C GLU A 36 -3.74 4.65 10.54
N LEU A 37 -4.68 4.17 9.70
CA LEU A 37 -5.82 4.96 9.26
C LEU A 37 -6.72 5.43 10.42
N LYS A 38 -6.75 4.67 11.51
CA LYS A 38 -7.52 5.00 12.73
C LYS A 38 -6.70 5.82 13.73
N GLY A 39 -5.49 6.24 13.37
CA GLY A 39 -4.62 7.10 14.18
C GLY A 39 -3.80 6.36 15.23
N TYR A 40 -3.66 5.04 15.09
CA TYR A 40 -2.74 4.26 15.92
C TYR A 40 -1.32 4.30 15.34
N GLU A 41 -0.33 4.32 16.21
CA GLU A 41 1.08 4.15 15.86
C GLU A 41 1.54 2.73 16.23
N VAL A 42 2.00 1.95 15.24
CA VAL A 42 2.50 0.59 15.45
C VAL A 42 3.91 0.65 16.04
N LYS A 43 4.09 0.12 17.26
CA LYS A 43 5.38 0.13 17.98
C LYS A 43 6.17 -1.16 17.78
N GLN A 44 5.48 -2.30 17.76
CA GLN A 44 6.13 -3.61 17.64
C GLN A 44 5.18 -4.66 17.06
N ARG A 45 5.74 -5.62 16.31
CA ARG A 45 5.06 -6.82 15.79
C ARG A 45 5.53 -8.06 16.56
N ARG A 46 4.68 -9.08 16.67
CA ARG A 46 4.96 -10.39 17.28
C ARG A 46 5.66 -10.27 18.63
N TYR A 47 5.05 -9.48 19.51
CA TYR A 47 5.58 -9.22 20.84
C TYR A 47 5.45 -10.47 21.70
N VAL A 48 6.58 -11.07 22.06
CA VAL A 48 6.62 -12.23 22.93
C VAL A 48 6.66 -11.78 24.38
N VAL A 49 5.61 -12.09 25.14
CA VAL A 49 5.57 -11.85 26.58
C VAL A 49 6.35 -12.98 27.27
N GLN A 50 7.40 -12.63 28.01
CA GLN A 50 8.18 -13.59 28.80
C GLN A 50 8.28 -13.16 30.26
N ARG A 51 8.26 -14.14 31.18
CA ARG A 51 8.65 -13.95 32.59
C ARG A 51 9.53 -15.12 32.99
N ASP A 52 10.65 -14.83 33.64
CA ASP A 52 11.62 -15.83 34.11
C ASP A 52 12.10 -16.78 32.99
N GLY A 53 12.24 -16.27 31.76
CA GLY A 53 12.64 -17.05 30.58
C GLY A 53 11.54 -17.94 29.99
N ILE A 54 10.33 -17.93 30.55
CA ILE A 54 9.18 -18.71 30.07
C ILE A 54 8.30 -17.82 29.18
N LYS A 55 8.04 -18.27 27.94
CA LYS A 55 7.05 -17.63 27.05
C LYS A 55 5.65 -17.82 27.61
N LEU A 56 5.00 -16.71 27.97
CA LEU A 56 3.63 -16.70 28.48
C LEU A 56 2.61 -16.50 27.37
N ALA A 57 2.91 -15.60 26.43
CA ALA A 57 2.02 -15.26 25.32
C ALA A 57 2.80 -14.66 24.14
N GLU A 58 2.11 -14.57 23.02
CA GLU A 58 2.51 -13.77 21.86
C GLU A 58 1.36 -12.84 21.52
N ILE A 59 1.68 -11.57 21.30
CA ILE A 59 0.73 -10.53 20.90
C ILE A 59 1.11 -10.12 19.48
N ASP A 60 0.16 -10.13 18.55
CA ASP A 60 0.44 -9.86 17.14
C ASP A 60 1.03 -8.47 16.93
N ILE A 61 0.43 -7.44 17.55
CA ILE A 61 0.89 -6.05 17.44
C ILE A 61 0.78 -5.32 18.78
N ILE A 62 1.80 -4.51 19.10
CA ILE A 62 1.72 -3.45 20.10
C ILE A 62 1.55 -2.12 19.37
N ALA A 63 0.48 -1.40 19.70
CA ALA A 63 0.18 -0.10 19.13
C ALA A 63 -0.03 0.97 20.21
N GLU A 64 0.12 2.23 19.85
CA GLU A 64 -0.14 3.36 20.73
C GLU A 64 -1.13 4.34 20.09
N LYS A 65 -2.06 4.88 20.87
CA LYS A 65 -2.95 5.95 20.43
C LYS A 65 -3.38 6.78 21.63
N ASP A 66 -3.36 8.10 21.48
CA ASP A 66 -3.75 9.04 22.53
C ASP A 66 -3.06 8.77 23.90
N GLY A 67 -1.78 8.38 23.85
CA GLY A 67 -0.96 8.04 25.03
C GLY A 67 -1.32 6.70 25.70
N LYS A 68 -2.15 5.86 25.08
CA LYS A 68 -2.52 4.53 25.57
C LYS A 68 -1.86 3.45 24.73
N THR A 69 -1.31 2.44 25.39
CA THR A 69 -0.79 1.24 24.73
C THR A 69 -1.89 0.21 24.55
N TYR A 70 -1.94 -0.38 23.36
CA TYR A 70 -2.88 -1.41 22.96
C TYR A 70 -2.14 -2.70 22.62
N ALA A 71 -2.65 -3.83 23.15
CA ALA A 71 -2.27 -5.16 22.73
C ALA A 71 -3.29 -5.65 21.71
N VAL A 72 -2.85 -5.81 20.46
CA VAL A 72 -3.72 -6.09 19.32
C VAL A 72 -3.61 -7.56 18.95
N GLU A 73 -4.75 -8.23 18.89
CA GLU A 73 -4.92 -9.58 18.34
C GLU A 73 -5.61 -9.47 16.95
N ILE A 74 -5.15 -10.27 16.00
CA ILE A 74 -5.62 -10.23 14.62
C ILE A 74 -6.29 -11.55 14.28
N LYS A 75 -7.51 -11.46 13.75
CA LYS A 75 -8.25 -12.62 13.21
C LYS A 75 -8.51 -12.42 11.74
N SER A 76 -8.15 -13.43 10.96
CA SER A 76 -8.42 -13.48 9.52
C SER A 76 -9.91 -13.67 9.22
N GLY A 77 -10.70 -14.17 10.18
CA GLY A 77 -12.12 -14.47 10.04
C GLY A 77 -13.02 -13.71 11.02
N ARG A 78 -14.17 -14.32 11.37
CA ARG A 78 -15.08 -13.81 12.39
C ARG A 78 -14.49 -14.03 13.78
N ILE A 79 -14.72 -13.09 14.68
CA ILE A 79 -14.22 -13.05 16.06
C ILE A 79 -15.13 -13.89 16.95
N SER A 80 -14.57 -14.90 17.61
CA SER A 80 -15.26 -15.74 18.59
C SER A 80 -15.06 -15.24 20.02
N VAL A 81 -15.85 -15.76 20.96
CA VAL A 81 -15.66 -15.52 22.41
C VAL A 81 -14.26 -15.91 22.88
N THR A 82 -13.70 -17.00 22.33
CA THR A 82 -12.34 -17.46 22.68
C THR A 82 -11.28 -16.44 22.27
N ASP A 83 -11.42 -15.85 21.07
CA ASP A 83 -10.48 -14.83 20.59
C ASP A 83 -10.50 -13.57 21.47
N ILE A 84 -11.70 -13.16 21.92
CA ILE A 84 -11.87 -12.01 22.82
C ILE A 84 -11.20 -12.29 24.17
N ARG A 85 -11.38 -13.48 24.73
CA ARG A 85 -10.72 -13.89 25.99
C ARG A 85 -9.21 -13.89 25.85
N GLN A 86 -8.69 -14.35 24.72
CA GLN A 86 -7.26 -14.34 24.43
C GLN A 86 -6.74 -12.91 24.36
N ALA A 87 -7.36 -12.03 23.56
CA ALA A 87 -6.97 -10.63 23.44
C ALA A 87 -6.98 -9.93 24.80
N PHE A 88 -8.05 -10.12 25.59
CA PHE A 88 -8.14 -9.58 26.95
C PHE A 88 -7.01 -10.09 27.85
N SER A 89 -6.83 -11.40 27.93
CA SER A 89 -5.84 -12.01 28.83
C SER A 89 -4.42 -11.59 28.48
N ASN A 90 -4.08 -11.58 27.19
CA ASN A 90 -2.77 -11.18 26.71
C ASN A 90 -2.47 -9.70 27.00
N ALA A 91 -3.45 -8.81 26.78
CA ALA A 91 -3.31 -7.39 27.09
C ALA A 91 -3.02 -7.15 28.58
N ARG A 92 -3.66 -7.91 29.47
CA ARG A 92 -3.44 -7.81 30.92
C ARG A 92 -2.04 -8.21 31.35
N LEU A 93 -1.37 -9.12 30.65
CA LEU A 93 -0.01 -9.53 30.98
C LEU A 93 1.00 -8.36 30.90
N ILE A 94 0.69 -7.34 30.08
CA ILE A 94 1.54 -6.18 29.82
C ILE A 94 0.88 -4.83 30.20
N ASN A 95 -0.24 -4.86 30.93
CA ASN A 95 -1.02 -3.67 31.32
C ASN A 95 -1.44 -2.77 30.13
N ALA A 96 -1.76 -3.36 28.98
CA ALA A 96 -2.25 -2.65 27.80
C ALA A 96 -3.78 -2.73 27.68
N GLN A 97 -4.36 -1.86 26.84
CA GLN A 97 -5.76 -1.96 26.40
C GLN A 97 -5.92 -3.11 25.41
N PRO A 98 -6.91 -4.00 25.57
CA PRO A 98 -7.15 -5.07 24.61
C PRO A 98 -7.86 -4.54 23.36
N LEU A 99 -7.31 -4.88 22.20
CA LEU A 99 -7.87 -4.57 20.89
C LEU A 99 -7.89 -5.85 20.05
N ILE A 100 -8.98 -6.11 19.34
CA ILE A 100 -9.07 -7.22 18.38
C ILE A 100 -9.57 -6.74 17.03
N ILE A 101 -8.95 -7.23 15.97
CA ILE A 101 -9.29 -6.88 14.59
C ILE A 101 -9.78 -8.12 13.85
N GLY A 102 -10.90 -8.01 13.11
CA GLY A 102 -11.45 -9.14 12.36
C GLY A 102 -12.58 -8.77 11.40
N ARG A 103 -13.23 -9.78 10.80
CA ARG A 103 -14.28 -9.60 9.76
C ARG A 103 -15.71 -9.41 10.32
N GLY A 104 -15.85 -9.24 11.62
CA GLY A 104 -17.14 -9.25 12.32
C GLY A 104 -17.18 -10.29 13.43
N PHE A 105 -18.29 -10.35 14.17
CA PHE A 105 -18.47 -11.32 15.24
C PHE A 105 -19.00 -12.66 14.70
N ALA A 106 -18.62 -13.76 15.34
CA ALA A 106 -19.13 -15.10 15.02
C ALA A 106 -20.62 -15.21 15.32
N ASP A 107 -21.05 -14.63 16.44
CA ASP A 107 -22.41 -14.59 16.95
C ASP A 107 -22.62 -13.38 17.90
N ASP A 108 -23.85 -13.18 18.37
CA ASP A 108 -24.19 -12.12 19.33
C ASP A 108 -23.50 -12.33 20.69
N SER A 109 -23.17 -13.56 21.06
CA SER A 109 -22.47 -13.88 22.30
C SER A 109 -21.07 -13.28 22.29
N ALA A 110 -20.31 -13.45 21.20
CA ALA A 110 -19.00 -12.84 21.01
C ALA A 110 -19.09 -11.31 21.11
N LYS A 111 -20.08 -10.69 20.46
CA LYS A 111 -20.28 -9.24 20.56
C LYS A 111 -20.50 -8.78 22.00
N ARG A 112 -21.44 -9.41 22.70
CA ARG A 112 -21.74 -9.10 24.12
C ARG A 112 -20.51 -9.31 25.00
N TYR A 113 -19.75 -10.36 24.76
CA TYR A 113 -18.56 -10.66 25.56
C TYR A 113 -17.46 -9.60 25.40
N ALA A 114 -17.27 -9.05 24.19
CA ALA A 114 -16.34 -7.95 23.95
C ALA A 114 -16.77 -6.68 24.69
N GLU A 115 -18.06 -6.36 24.68
CA GLU A 115 -18.65 -5.23 25.43
C GLU A 115 -18.38 -5.38 26.94
N GLU A 116 -18.72 -6.53 27.52
CA GLU A 116 -18.55 -6.81 28.97
C GLU A 116 -17.09 -6.75 29.43
N LEU A 117 -16.15 -7.23 28.62
CA LEU A 117 -14.72 -7.19 28.94
C LEU A 117 -14.02 -5.89 28.52
N SER A 118 -14.77 -4.95 27.92
CA SER A 118 -14.22 -3.70 27.35
C SER A 118 -13.07 -3.96 26.39
N VAL A 119 -13.21 -4.98 25.54
CA VAL A 119 -12.28 -5.27 24.45
C VAL A 119 -12.69 -4.43 23.25
N GLU A 120 -11.80 -3.53 22.82
CA GLU A 120 -12.06 -2.72 21.64
C GLU A 120 -12.02 -3.60 20.39
N THR A 121 -12.95 -3.37 19.46
CA THR A 121 -13.05 -4.16 18.24
C THR A 121 -12.98 -3.27 17.00
N LEU A 122 -12.04 -3.55 16.09
CA LEU A 122 -12.01 -2.95 14.77
C LEU A 122 -12.43 -3.99 13.73
N LEU A 123 -13.52 -3.71 13.05
CA LEU A 123 -14.02 -4.59 12.00
C LEU A 123 -13.50 -4.12 10.65
N TYR A 124 -13.04 -5.06 9.83
CA TYR A 124 -12.73 -4.76 8.43
C TYR A 124 -14.00 -4.30 7.71
N PRO A 125 -13.95 -3.22 6.91
CA PRO A 125 -15.10 -2.79 6.11
C PRO A 125 -15.64 -3.89 5.20
N ASP A 126 -16.96 -3.94 5.01
CA ASP A 126 -17.64 -5.02 4.26
C ASP A 126 -17.18 -5.18 2.80
N TYR A 127 -16.56 -4.16 2.18
CA TYR A 127 -16.02 -4.26 0.82
C TYR A 127 -14.65 -4.96 0.75
N ILE A 128 -13.97 -5.14 1.89
CA ILE A 128 -12.74 -5.97 1.99
C ILE A 128 -13.11 -7.46 2.11
N VAL A 129 -14.39 -7.79 2.25
CA VAL A 129 -14.92 -9.16 2.48
C VAL A 129 -14.82 -10.06 1.24
N PHE A 130 -14.69 -9.49 0.03
CA PHE A 130 -14.81 -10.23 -1.24
C PHE A 130 -13.52 -10.47 -2.00
N LEU A 131 -12.36 -10.16 -1.42
CA LEU A 131 -11.09 -10.57 -2.00
C LEU A 131 -10.37 -11.42 -0.97
N GLY A 132 -10.27 -12.73 -1.24
CA GLY A 132 -9.19 -13.51 -0.64
C GLY A 132 -7.85 -12.79 -0.85
N PRO A 133 -6.85 -12.95 0.03
CA PRO A 133 -5.51 -12.41 -0.20
C PRO A 133 -4.99 -12.68 -1.61
N GLU A 134 -5.33 -13.85 -2.16
CA GLU A 134 -5.00 -14.32 -3.50
C GLU A 134 -5.70 -13.49 -4.60
N GLU A 135 -6.97 -13.13 -4.40
CA GLU A 135 -7.75 -12.33 -5.37
C GLU A 135 -7.33 -10.86 -5.34
N LEU A 136 -6.99 -10.32 -4.16
CA LEU A 136 -6.42 -8.98 -4.04
C LEU A 136 -5.01 -8.93 -4.64
N GLN A 137 -4.18 -9.94 -4.40
CA GLN A 137 -2.86 -10.07 -5.04
C GLN A 137 -3.01 -10.11 -6.55
N ALA A 138 -3.90 -10.96 -7.08
CA ALA A 138 -4.17 -11.03 -8.51
C ALA A 138 -4.67 -9.70 -9.08
N LEU A 139 -5.52 -8.97 -8.34
CA LEU A 139 -6.01 -7.66 -8.75
C LEU A 139 -4.89 -6.62 -8.76
N LEU A 140 -4.04 -6.58 -7.73
CA LEU A 140 -2.89 -5.68 -7.63
C LEU A 140 -1.88 -5.99 -8.73
N GLU A 141 -1.50 -7.25 -8.92
CA GLU A 141 -0.62 -7.71 -9.98
C GLU A 141 -1.14 -7.31 -11.36
N LYS A 142 -2.43 -7.54 -11.63
CA LYS A 142 -3.06 -7.14 -12.89
C LYS A 142 -3.05 -5.62 -13.09
N SER A 143 -3.26 -4.87 -12.02
CA SER A 143 -3.31 -3.39 -12.06
C SER A 143 -1.92 -2.81 -12.29
N LEU A 144 -0.92 -3.32 -11.58
CA LEU A 144 0.49 -2.96 -11.73
C LEU A 144 1.02 -3.36 -13.09
N THR A 145 0.74 -4.58 -13.55
CA THR A 145 1.11 -5.05 -14.89
C THR A 145 0.54 -4.13 -15.96
N ARG A 146 -0.75 -3.79 -15.87
CA ARG A 146 -1.38 -2.84 -16.80
C ARG A 146 -0.72 -1.46 -16.73
N PHE A 147 -0.43 -0.96 -15.53
CA PHE A 147 0.25 0.31 -15.35
C PHE A 147 1.63 0.30 -16.01
N PHE A 148 2.46 -0.71 -15.76
CA PHE A 148 3.80 -0.82 -16.34
C PHE A 148 3.76 -1.03 -17.85
N LEU A 149 2.86 -1.87 -18.37
CA LEU A 149 2.67 -2.03 -19.81
C LEU A 149 2.32 -0.70 -20.48
N GLU A 150 1.48 0.13 -19.84
CA GLU A 150 1.17 1.47 -20.35
C GLU A 150 2.38 2.42 -20.31
N ILE A 151 3.20 2.39 -19.24
CA ILE A 151 4.43 3.20 -19.17
C ILE A 151 5.45 2.75 -20.23
N PHE A 152 5.64 1.44 -20.41
CA PHE A 152 6.70 0.87 -21.26
C PHE A 152 6.34 0.76 -22.74
N SER A 153 5.08 0.97 -23.12
CA SER A 153 4.64 0.86 -24.52
C SER A 153 5.00 2.06 -25.41
N GLY A 154 5.59 3.11 -24.86
CA GLY A 154 6.13 4.22 -25.65
C GLY A 154 7.29 3.77 -26.55
N ASN A 155 7.22 4.09 -27.84
CA ASN A 155 8.24 3.71 -28.81
C ASN A 155 9.06 4.94 -29.25
N PRO A 156 10.37 5.02 -28.90
CA PRO A 156 11.20 6.19 -29.21
C PRO A 156 11.78 6.20 -30.64
N LYS A 157 11.54 5.18 -31.48
CA LYS A 157 12.29 4.97 -32.74
C LYS A 157 12.13 6.05 -33.81
N THR A 158 11.15 6.95 -33.69
CA THR A 158 10.82 7.97 -34.72
C THR A 158 10.79 9.39 -34.17
N LEU A 159 11.50 9.64 -33.06
CA LEU A 159 11.54 10.94 -32.41
C LEU A 159 12.61 11.87 -32.97
N SER A 160 12.26 13.13 -33.25
CA SER A 160 13.19 14.18 -33.62
C SER A 160 13.94 14.75 -32.41
N ASP A 161 14.95 15.59 -32.65
CA ASP A 161 15.64 16.31 -31.56
C ASP A 161 14.69 17.22 -30.77
N GLU A 162 13.77 17.90 -31.46
CA GLU A 162 12.72 18.70 -30.82
C GLU A 162 11.81 17.83 -29.94
N ASP A 163 11.44 16.64 -30.39
CA ASP A 163 10.64 15.70 -29.59
C ASP A 163 11.38 15.32 -28.29
N TRP A 164 12.70 15.08 -28.39
CA TRP A 164 13.54 14.76 -27.24
C TRP A 164 13.72 15.93 -26.29
N GLU A 165 13.80 17.18 -26.77
CA GLU A 165 13.81 18.36 -25.90
C GLU A 165 12.55 18.43 -25.06
N ILE A 166 11.39 18.18 -25.66
CA ILE A 166 10.09 18.18 -24.99
C ILE A 166 10.03 17.08 -23.93
N ILE A 167 10.41 15.84 -24.29
CA ILE A 167 10.46 14.71 -23.35
C ILE A 167 11.39 15.02 -22.18
N ASN A 168 12.57 15.60 -22.46
CA ASN A 168 13.55 15.95 -21.44
C ASN A 168 13.07 17.06 -20.51
N ALA A 169 12.35 18.06 -21.03
CA ALA A 169 11.74 19.11 -20.23
C ALA A 169 10.64 18.55 -19.32
N ILE A 170 9.77 17.70 -19.84
CA ILE A 170 8.70 17.07 -19.05
C ILE A 170 9.29 16.18 -17.95
N ALA A 171 10.27 15.33 -18.28
CA ALA A 171 10.91 14.44 -17.31
C ALA A 171 11.58 15.18 -16.15
N ALA A 172 12.15 16.36 -16.42
CA ALA A 172 12.90 17.14 -15.44
C ALA A 172 12.03 17.96 -14.49
N ASN A 173 10.82 18.37 -14.90
CA ASN A 173 10.00 19.34 -14.18
C ASN A 173 8.78 18.69 -13.51
N LYS A 174 8.33 19.23 -12.36
CA LYS A 174 7.26 18.63 -11.54
C LYS A 174 5.87 18.97 -12.06
N THR A 175 5.73 20.07 -12.80
CA THR A 175 4.45 20.56 -13.33
C THR A 175 4.52 20.84 -14.82
N LEU A 176 3.36 20.88 -15.49
CA LEU A 176 3.26 21.25 -16.90
C LEU A 176 3.74 22.69 -17.14
N ALA A 177 3.39 23.60 -16.24
CA ALA A 177 3.80 25.00 -16.28
C ALA A 177 5.33 25.16 -16.25
N GLU A 178 6.03 24.47 -15.34
CA GLU A 178 7.50 24.50 -15.27
C GLU A 178 8.14 23.96 -16.56
N ALA A 179 7.58 22.89 -17.14
CA ALA A 179 8.07 22.34 -18.40
C ALA A 179 7.85 23.31 -19.58
N ALA A 180 6.71 23.99 -19.63
CA ALA A 180 6.39 24.97 -20.67
C ALA A 180 7.32 26.18 -20.60
N VAL A 181 7.53 26.74 -19.40
CA VAL A 181 8.49 27.84 -19.15
C VAL A 181 9.90 27.44 -19.61
N LYS A 182 10.35 26.23 -19.28
CA LYS A 182 11.67 25.74 -19.69
C LYS A 182 11.84 25.67 -21.21
N LEU A 183 10.76 25.37 -21.93
CA LEU A 183 10.73 25.29 -23.39
C LEU A 183 10.43 26.63 -24.07
N GLY A 184 10.25 27.71 -23.30
CA GLY A 184 9.91 29.03 -23.83
C GLY A 184 8.54 29.07 -24.53
N MET A 185 7.60 28.22 -24.12
CA MET A 185 6.27 28.10 -24.74
C MET A 185 5.16 28.19 -23.69
N SER A 186 3.92 28.41 -24.15
CA SER A 186 2.73 28.33 -23.32
C SER A 186 2.34 26.88 -23.00
N GLU A 187 1.58 26.67 -21.92
CA GLU A 187 1.03 25.34 -21.58
C GLU A 187 0.15 24.76 -22.69
N LYS A 188 -0.54 25.64 -23.44
CA LYS A 188 -1.40 25.25 -24.57
C LYS A 188 -0.57 24.70 -25.74
N GLU A 189 0.55 25.34 -26.06
CA GLU A 189 1.48 24.89 -27.10
C GLU A 189 2.15 23.57 -26.71
N LEU A 190 2.61 23.47 -25.45
CA LEU A 190 3.15 22.22 -24.92
C LEU A 190 2.11 21.09 -24.97
N GLY A 191 0.86 21.38 -24.61
CA GLY A 191 -0.25 20.44 -24.73
C GLY A 191 -0.45 19.93 -26.15
N LYS A 192 -0.33 20.80 -27.17
CA LYS A 192 -0.40 20.42 -28.59
C LYS A 192 0.75 19.50 -28.97
N LYS A 193 1.99 19.84 -28.59
CA LYS A 193 3.17 19.02 -28.84
C LYS A 193 3.11 17.64 -28.16
N ILE A 194 2.58 17.57 -26.94
CA ILE A 194 2.29 16.29 -26.27
C ILE A 194 1.28 15.46 -27.09
N GLY A 195 0.28 16.11 -27.70
CA GLY A 195 -0.64 15.46 -28.63
C GLY A 195 0.05 14.88 -29.87
N GLU A 196 1.00 15.61 -30.45
CA GLU A 196 1.80 15.14 -31.59
C GLU A 196 2.66 13.92 -31.20
N LEU A 197 3.31 13.95 -30.04
CA LEU A 197 4.06 12.81 -29.50
C LEU A 197 3.18 11.59 -29.22
N LYS A 198 1.91 11.79 -28.84
CA LYS A 198 0.93 10.70 -28.72
C LYS A 198 0.58 10.10 -30.07
N ASN A 199 0.37 10.93 -31.09
CA ASN A 199 0.08 10.46 -32.44
C ASN A 199 1.25 9.68 -33.05
N LYS A 200 2.49 10.04 -32.68
CA LYS A 200 3.71 9.30 -33.05
C LYS A 200 3.87 7.96 -32.31
N GLY A 201 3.05 7.68 -31.29
CA GLY A 201 3.17 6.49 -30.45
C GLY A 201 4.34 6.54 -29.45
N ALA A 202 4.99 7.70 -29.31
CA ALA A 202 6.07 7.88 -28.34
C ALA A 202 5.52 7.98 -26.90
N ILE A 203 4.39 8.69 -26.75
CA ILE A 203 3.66 8.78 -25.48
C ILE A 203 2.35 8.00 -25.63
N THR A 204 2.11 7.03 -24.77
CA THR A 204 0.91 6.19 -24.79
C THR A 204 0.02 6.41 -23.57
N VAL A 205 0.54 7.07 -22.53
CA VAL A 205 -0.19 7.23 -21.28
C VAL A 205 -1.41 8.16 -21.39
N LYS A 206 -2.48 7.75 -20.71
CA LYS A 206 -3.67 8.58 -20.46
C LYS A 206 -3.68 9.06 -19.00
N GLY A 207 -4.20 10.26 -18.76
CA GLY A 207 -4.36 10.83 -17.42
C GLY A 207 -3.49 12.06 -17.15
N GLY A 208 -3.20 12.31 -15.88
CA GLY A 208 -2.54 13.53 -15.41
C GLY A 208 -1.02 13.59 -15.67
N TYR A 209 -0.46 14.78 -15.45
CA TYR A 209 0.95 15.12 -15.75
C TYR A 209 1.97 14.18 -15.09
N ASN A 210 1.72 13.68 -13.86
CA ASN A 210 2.65 12.79 -13.18
C ASN A 210 2.91 11.47 -13.95
N LYS A 211 1.88 10.92 -14.59
CA LYS A 211 1.99 9.68 -15.37
C LYS A 211 2.73 9.93 -16.68
N LEU A 212 2.42 11.05 -17.34
CA LEU A 212 3.15 11.55 -18.50
C LEU A 212 4.64 11.72 -18.19
N ARG A 213 4.92 12.41 -17.08
CA ARG A 213 6.28 12.63 -16.58
C ARG A 213 7.01 11.33 -16.32
N LEU A 214 6.36 10.35 -15.70
CA LEU A 214 6.96 9.04 -15.46
C LEU A 214 7.34 8.33 -16.79
N GLN A 215 6.46 8.36 -17.79
CA GLN A 215 6.78 7.80 -19.11
C GLN A 215 7.93 8.56 -19.79
N CYS A 216 7.98 9.89 -19.70
CA CYS A 216 9.10 10.67 -20.23
C CYS A 216 10.43 10.36 -19.53
N ILE A 217 10.43 10.10 -18.21
CA ILE A 217 11.62 9.62 -17.49
C ILE A 217 12.10 8.27 -18.04
N TYR A 218 11.17 7.34 -18.29
CA TYR A 218 11.49 6.05 -18.89
C TYR A 218 12.05 6.18 -20.31
N LEU A 219 11.42 6.98 -21.17
CA LEU A 219 11.91 7.23 -22.54
C LEU A 219 13.31 7.85 -22.54
N LYS A 220 13.56 8.84 -21.66
CA LYS A 220 14.88 9.43 -21.47
C LYS A 220 15.93 8.39 -21.03
N PHE A 221 15.54 7.42 -20.22
CA PHE A 221 16.43 6.33 -19.83
C PHE A 221 16.79 5.43 -21.03
N LEU A 222 15.85 5.18 -21.94
CA LEU A 222 16.11 4.44 -23.18
C LEU A 222 17.01 5.21 -24.15
N GLN A 223 16.91 6.54 -24.23
CA GLN A 223 17.75 7.38 -25.10
C GLN A 223 19.26 7.26 -24.81
N LYS A 224 19.62 7.00 -23.55
CA LYS A 224 21.01 6.91 -23.10
C LYS A 224 21.67 5.55 -23.37
N ARG A 225 20.95 4.61 -23.99
CA ARG A 225 21.45 3.30 -24.42
C ARG A 225 21.52 3.25 -25.93
#